data_AF-A0A261VPB7-F1
#
_entry.id   AF-A0A261VPB7-F1
#
_cell.length_a   1.000
_cell.length_b   1.000
_cell.length_c   1.000
_cell.angle_alpha   90.00
_cell.angle_beta   90.00
_cell.angle_gamma   90.00
#
_symmetry.space_group_name_H-M   'P 1'
#
loop_
_entity.id
_entity.type
_entity.pdbx_description
1 polymer ?
#
loop_
_entity_poly.entity_id
_entity_poly.type
_entity_poly.pdbx_seq_one_letter_code
_entity_poly.pdbx_strand_id
1 'polypeptide(L)'
;MKPVSAGALMSRTDEIRSMLRELMHPDCRVQVCADGQACDVRILGPDWQLRHFFWRPRDIDRFEIHLRGARPYETMTLDFSAGTPDGADVRFRVPAPLVLRFPDRSAAMLSAFPDCMWYQGTRTQPGA
;
A
#
# COMPACT_ATOMS: atom_id res chain seq x y z
N MET A 1 -25.89 -9.98 -16.97
CA MET A 1 -24.74 -10.03 -16.05
C MET A 1 -23.58 -9.25 -16.67
N LYS A 2 -23.09 -8.18 -16.02
CA LYS A 2 -21.90 -7.46 -16.50
C LYS A 2 -20.68 -8.38 -16.39
N PRO A 3 -19.79 -8.48 -17.39
CA PRO A 3 -18.59 -9.30 -17.25
C PRO A 3 -17.68 -8.65 -16.20
N VAL A 4 -17.27 -9.42 -15.20
CA VAL A 4 -16.21 -9.05 -14.25
C VAL A 4 -14.94 -8.88 -15.08
N SER A 5 -14.38 -7.66 -15.14
CA SER A 5 -13.02 -7.47 -15.70
C SER A 5 -12.06 -8.31 -14.86
N ALA A 6 -11.34 -9.23 -15.48
CA ALA A 6 -10.35 -10.05 -14.79
C ALA A 6 -9.18 -9.16 -14.37
N GLY A 7 -9.03 -8.91 -13.07
CA GLY A 7 -7.78 -8.36 -12.54
C GLY A 7 -6.63 -9.36 -12.70
N ALA A 8 -5.40 -8.86 -12.60
CA ALA A 8 -4.17 -9.64 -12.71
C ALA A 8 -3.46 -9.68 -11.36
N LEU A 9 -2.86 -10.83 -11.05
CA LEU A 9 -1.98 -10.98 -9.89
C LEU A 9 -0.52 -10.77 -10.34
N MET A 10 0.11 -9.73 -9.82
CA MET A 10 1.51 -9.39 -10.06
C MET A 10 2.36 -9.93 -8.90
N SER A 11 3.40 -10.70 -9.19
CA SER A 11 4.31 -11.26 -8.18
C SER A 11 5.79 -11.02 -8.49
N ARG A 12 6.10 -10.49 -9.68
CA ARG A 12 7.49 -10.20 -10.05
C ARG A 12 7.98 -8.97 -9.29
N THR A 13 9.20 -9.02 -8.77
CA THR A 13 9.74 -7.96 -7.91
C THR A 13 9.88 -6.62 -8.65
N ASP A 14 10.23 -6.65 -9.95
CA ASP A 14 10.30 -5.46 -10.81
C ASP A 14 8.93 -4.84 -11.08
N GLU A 15 7.89 -5.66 -11.28
CA GLU A 15 6.50 -5.23 -11.38
C GLU A 15 6.00 -4.58 -10.09
N ILE A 16 6.19 -5.23 -8.95
CA ILE A 16 5.83 -4.73 -7.63
C ILE A 16 6.53 -3.39 -7.35
N ARG A 17 7.84 -3.30 -7.64
CA ARG A 17 8.61 -2.07 -7.49
C ARG A 17 8.05 -0.95 -8.37
N SER A 18 7.68 -1.26 -9.60
CA SER A 18 7.17 -0.27 -10.55
C SER A 18 5.80 0.25 -10.11
N MET A 19 4.92 -0.64 -9.63
CA MET A 19 3.64 -0.27 -9.03
C MET A 19 3.81 0.59 -7.78
N LEU A 20 4.72 0.22 -6.86
CA LEU A 20 5.02 1.04 -5.68
C LEU A 20 5.52 2.44 -6.05
N ARG A 21 6.27 2.60 -7.15
CA ARG A 21 6.69 3.91 -7.66
C ARG A 21 5.51 4.70 -8.22
N GLU A 22 4.62 4.05 -8.95
CA GLU A 22 3.40 4.68 -9.46
C GLU A 22 2.51 5.19 -8.33
N LEU A 23 2.34 4.40 -7.26
CA LEU A 23 1.58 4.79 -6.07
C LEU A 23 2.18 5.95 -5.28
N MET A 24 3.40 6.41 -5.60
CA MET A 24 3.97 7.65 -5.06
C MET A 24 3.32 8.91 -5.67
N HIS A 25 2.64 8.79 -6.82
CA HIS A 25 2.03 9.93 -7.48
C HIS A 25 1.02 10.60 -6.52
N PRO A 26 1.03 11.94 -6.37
CA PRO A 26 0.20 12.64 -5.37
C PRO A 26 -1.31 12.43 -5.58
N ASP A 27 -1.72 12.17 -6.82
CA ASP A 27 -3.11 11.92 -7.18
C ASP A 27 -3.55 10.46 -6.96
N CYS A 28 -2.63 9.55 -6.67
CA CYS A 28 -2.98 8.22 -6.17
C CYS A 28 -3.65 8.36 -4.80
N ARG A 29 -4.73 7.62 -4.59
CA ARG A 29 -5.41 7.52 -3.29
C ARG A 29 -5.05 6.19 -2.68
N VAL A 30 -4.25 6.19 -1.62
CA VAL A 30 -3.82 4.96 -0.95
C VAL A 30 -4.40 4.93 0.45
N GLN A 31 -4.99 3.79 0.81
CA GLN A 31 -5.51 3.51 2.13
C GLN A 31 -4.86 2.26 2.69
N VAL A 32 -4.67 2.23 4.00
CA VAL A 32 -4.28 1.04 4.74
C VAL A 32 -5.37 0.72 5.76
N CYS A 33 -5.77 -0.54 5.83
CA CYS A 33 -6.64 -1.06 6.86
C CYS A 33 -5.82 -1.94 7.81
N ALA A 34 -5.94 -1.63 9.10
CA ALA A 34 -5.31 -2.34 10.21
C ALA A 34 -6.39 -2.69 11.23
N ASP A 35 -6.69 -3.97 11.43
CA ASP A 35 -7.69 -4.43 12.39
C ASP A 35 -9.06 -3.73 12.22
N GLY A 36 -9.53 -3.67 10.98
CA GLY A 36 -10.81 -3.04 10.62
C GLY A 36 -10.83 -1.50 10.64
N GLN A 37 -9.72 -0.84 10.99
CA GLN A 37 -9.58 0.62 10.92
C GLN A 37 -8.79 1.03 9.69
N ALA A 38 -9.44 1.79 8.80
CA ALA A 38 -8.82 2.35 7.60
C ALA A 38 -8.28 3.76 7.84
N CYS A 39 -7.12 4.07 7.27
CA CYS A 39 -6.60 5.45 7.20
C CYS A 39 -5.94 5.73 5.85
N ASP A 40 -5.96 7.01 5.45
CA ASP A 40 -5.28 7.46 4.25
C ASP A 40 -3.77 7.55 4.49
N VAL A 41 -3.00 7.11 3.49
CA VAL A 41 -1.54 7.07 3.54
C VAL A 41 -0.91 7.62 2.26
N ARG A 42 0.39 7.91 2.33
CA ARG A 42 1.24 8.20 1.17
C ARG A 42 2.35 7.17 1.08
N ILE A 43 2.58 6.65 -0.12
CA ILE A 43 3.79 5.87 -0.44
C ILE A 43 4.90 6.88 -0.72
N LEU A 44 5.99 6.77 0.03
CA LEU A 44 7.15 7.68 -0.08
C LEU A 44 8.20 7.14 -1.05
N GLY A 45 8.29 5.81 -1.17
CA GLY A 45 9.05 5.16 -2.22
C GLY A 45 9.63 3.80 -1.83
N PRO A 46 9.99 2.98 -2.83
CA PRO A 46 10.62 1.69 -2.59
C PRO A 46 12.15 1.81 -2.42
N ASP A 47 12.69 1.05 -1.47
CA ASP A 47 14.09 0.66 -1.36
C ASP A 47 14.31 -0.70 -2.05
N TRP A 48 14.98 -0.67 -3.20
CA TRP A 48 15.22 -1.87 -3.99
C TRP A 48 16.30 -2.78 -3.42
N GLN A 49 17.23 -2.25 -2.62
CA GLN A 49 18.32 -3.04 -2.02
C GLN A 49 17.76 -3.90 -0.90
N LEU A 50 16.87 -3.31 -0.09
CA LEU A 50 16.25 -4.01 1.03
C LEU A 50 14.96 -4.75 0.65
N ARG A 51 14.37 -4.51 -0.53
CA ARG A 51 13.00 -4.95 -0.90
C ARG A 51 11.97 -4.49 0.13
N HIS A 52 12.06 -3.22 0.51
CA HIS A 52 11.13 -2.56 1.43
C HIS A 52 10.58 -1.30 0.79
N PHE A 53 9.50 -0.74 1.32
CA PHE A 53 9.01 0.56 0.93
C PHE A 53 8.64 1.39 2.14
N PHE A 54 8.82 2.70 1.98
CA PHE A 54 8.48 3.69 2.97
C PHE A 54 7.08 4.23 2.69
N TRP A 55 6.31 4.42 3.73
CA TRP A 55 4.99 5.02 3.65
C TRP A 55 4.68 5.81 4.91
N ARG A 56 3.68 6.69 4.84
CA ARG A 56 3.31 7.53 5.98
C ARG A 56 1.79 7.71 6.03
N PRO A 57 1.13 7.35 7.14
CA PRO A 57 -0.25 7.74 7.37
C PRO A 57 -0.36 9.24 7.61
N ARG A 58 -1.53 9.82 7.33
CA ARG A 58 -1.79 11.25 7.57
C ARG A 58 -1.49 11.68 9.01
N ASP A 59 -1.82 10.81 9.97
CA ASP A 59 -1.53 10.99 11.40
C ASP A 59 -0.77 9.77 11.91
N ILE A 60 0.55 9.91 12.03
CA ILE A 60 1.44 8.79 12.36
C ILE A 60 1.39 8.41 13.84
N ASP A 61 1.25 9.38 14.73
CA ASP A 61 1.20 9.10 16.16
C ASP A 61 -0.10 8.39 16.52
N ARG A 62 -1.24 8.81 15.96
CA ARG A 62 -2.51 8.10 16.14
C ARG A 62 -2.46 6.68 15.57
N PHE A 63 -1.87 6.50 14.40
CA PHE A 63 -1.77 5.19 13.77
C PHE A 63 -0.86 4.25 14.56
N GLU A 64 0.28 4.74 15.06
CA GLU A 64 1.20 3.94 15.89
C GLU A 64 0.53 3.52 17.21
N ILE A 65 -0.25 4.40 17.85
CA ILE A 65 -1.02 4.05 19.05
C ILE A 65 -2.01 2.91 18.75
N HIS A 66 -2.73 3.00 17.63
CA HIS A 66 -3.65 1.94 17.18
C HIS A 66 -2.93 0.62 16.97
N LEU A 67 -1.82 0.63 16.24
CA LEU A 67 -0.99 -0.54 15.98
C LEU A 67 -0.50 -1.22 17.27
N ARG A 68 -0.02 -0.44 18.25
CA ARG A 68 0.46 -0.97 19.53
C ARG A 68 -0.66 -1.54 20.41
N GLY A 69 -1.88 -1.03 20.25
CA GLY A 69 -3.07 -1.52 20.93
C GLY A 69 -3.59 -2.84 20.35
N ALA A 70 -3.38 -3.09 19.06
CA ALA A 70 -3.78 -4.33 18.40
C ALA A 70 -2.88 -5.50 18.86
N ARG A 71 -3.49 -6.59 19.34
CA ARG A 71 -2.78 -7.83 19.71
C ARG A 71 -3.30 -9.04 18.94
N PRO A 72 -2.40 -9.92 18.44
CA PRO A 72 -0.94 -9.82 18.47
C PRO A 72 -0.40 -8.91 17.35
N TYR A 73 0.47 -7.95 17.70
CA TYR A 73 1.14 -7.07 16.73
C TYR A 73 1.97 -7.85 15.70
N GLU A 74 2.66 -8.90 16.15
CA GLU A 74 3.59 -9.71 15.35
C GLU A 74 2.90 -10.51 14.24
N THR A 75 1.61 -10.80 14.41
CA THR A 75 0.79 -11.52 13.42
C THR A 75 -0.11 -10.57 12.61
N MET A 76 -0.01 -9.27 12.87
CA MET A 76 -0.88 -8.29 12.23
C MET A 76 -0.52 -8.14 10.75
N THR A 77 -1.55 -8.20 9.91
CA THR A 77 -1.43 -7.93 8.47
C THR A 77 -2.11 -6.59 8.17
N LEU A 78 -1.46 -5.79 7.33
CA LEU A 78 -1.99 -4.57 6.78
C LEU A 78 -2.57 -4.83 5.40
N ASP A 79 -3.83 -4.44 5.21
CA ASP A 79 -4.51 -4.47 3.91
C ASP A 79 -4.39 -3.10 3.24
N PHE A 80 -3.62 -3.02 2.15
CA PHE A 80 -3.52 -1.81 1.33
C PHE A 80 -4.50 -1.87 0.16
N SER A 81 -5.17 -0.74 -0.08
CA SER A 81 -5.91 -0.48 -1.31
C SER A 81 -5.48 0.86 -1.90
N ALA A 82 -5.40 0.91 -3.23
CA ALA A 82 -5.10 2.15 -3.92
C ALA A 82 -5.89 2.31 -5.21
N GLY A 83 -6.27 3.55 -5.49
CA GLY A 83 -6.76 3.99 -6.79
C GLY A 83 -5.72 4.87 -7.48
N THR A 84 -5.36 4.55 -8.71
CA THR A 84 -4.45 5.34 -9.55
C THR A 84 -5.22 6.42 -10.32
N PRO A 85 -4.56 7.47 -10.86
CA PRO A 85 -5.22 8.55 -11.58
C PRO A 85 -5.90 8.11 -12.88
N ASP A 86 -5.38 7.05 -13.51
CA ASP A 86 -5.99 6.43 -14.69
C ASP A 86 -7.16 5.50 -14.34
N GLY A 87 -7.44 5.28 -13.05
CA GLY A 87 -8.61 4.58 -12.52
C GLY A 87 -8.40 3.09 -12.23
N ALA A 88 -7.15 2.61 -12.22
CA ALA A 88 -6.85 1.25 -11.79
C ALA A 88 -7.03 1.07 -10.27
N ASP A 89 -7.45 -0.14 -9.88
CA ASP A 89 -7.53 -0.58 -8.48
C ASP A 89 -6.36 -1.51 -8.18
N VAL A 90 -5.63 -1.20 -7.11
CA VAL A 90 -4.47 -1.97 -6.64
C VAL A 90 -4.72 -2.42 -5.21
N ARG A 91 -4.46 -3.69 -4.92
CA ARG A 91 -4.57 -4.22 -3.55
C ARG A 91 -3.41 -5.13 -3.21
N PHE A 92 -2.92 -5.03 -1.99
CA PHE A 92 -1.86 -5.90 -1.50
C PHE A 92 -1.85 -5.96 0.02
N ARG A 93 -1.14 -6.96 0.55
CA ARG A 93 -1.00 -7.18 1.99
C ARG A 93 0.45 -7.23 2.37
N VAL A 94 0.76 -6.69 3.55
CA VAL A 94 2.09 -6.79 4.14
C VAL A 94 1.97 -7.04 5.65
N PRO A 95 2.98 -7.66 6.27
CA PRO A 95 3.06 -7.73 7.73
C PRO A 95 3.12 -6.33 8.38
N ALA A 96 2.97 -6.32 9.71
CA ALA A 96 3.13 -5.12 10.52
C ALA A 96 4.43 -4.36 10.17
N PRO A 97 4.39 -3.02 10.10
CA PRO A 97 5.52 -2.21 9.68
C PRO A 97 6.54 -2.05 10.81
N LEU A 98 7.74 -1.59 10.48
CA LEU A 98 8.64 -0.96 11.43
C LEU A 98 8.38 0.56 11.44
N VAL A 99 8.36 1.16 12.62
CA VAL A 99 8.28 2.63 12.74
C VAL A 99 9.71 3.17 12.77
N LEU A 100 10.04 4.02 11.81
CA LEU A 100 11.31 4.73 11.75
C LEU A 100 11.10 6.16 12.23
N ARG A 101 11.92 6.59 13.21
CA ARG A 101 11.95 7.97 13.70
C ARG A 101 13.28 8.60 13.32
N PHE A 102 13.21 9.79 12.74
CA PHE A 102 14.38 10.51 12.23
C PHE A 102 14.80 11.62 13.22
N PRO A 103 16.06 12.10 13.15
CA PRO A 103 16.55 13.15 14.04
C PRO A 103 15.79 14.49 13.94
N ASP A 104 15.18 14.76 12.78
CA ASP A 104 14.34 15.94 12.54
C ASP A 104 12.93 15.81 13.15
N ARG A 105 12.68 14.77 13.95
CA ARG A 105 11.40 14.41 14.57
C ARG A 105 10.33 13.96 13.58
N SER A 106 10.67 13.79 12.31
CA SER A 106 9.78 13.12 11.36
C SER A 106 9.77 11.61 11.62
N ALA A 107 8.74 10.94 11.10
CA ALA A 107 8.62 9.50 11.19
C ALA A 107 8.00 8.93 9.90
N ALA A 108 8.36 7.69 9.61
CA ALA A 108 7.84 6.91 8.49
C ALA A 108 7.61 5.46 8.92
N MET A 109 6.74 4.79 8.19
CA MET A 109 6.51 3.36 8.30
C MET A 109 7.35 2.66 7.23
N LEU A 110 7.97 1.55 7.60
CA LEU A 110 8.76 0.70 6.72
C LEU A 110 8.11 -0.69 6.65
N SER A 111 7.74 -1.11 5.46
CA SER A 111 7.19 -2.45 5.22
C SER A 111 8.04 -3.18 4.17
N ALA A 112 8.17 -4.50 4.30
CA ALA A 112 8.70 -5.32 3.22
C ALA A 112 7.80 -5.21 1.98
N PHE A 113 8.35 -5.48 0.80
CA PHE A 113 7.53 -5.66 -0.40
C PHE A 113 6.49 -6.75 -0.16
N PRO A 114 5.26 -6.59 -0.68
CA PRO A 114 4.29 -7.68 -0.65
C PRO A 114 4.76 -8.84 -1.53
N ASP A 115 4.31 -10.05 -1.23
CA ASP A 115 4.60 -11.22 -2.07
C ASP A 115 3.86 -11.14 -3.42
N CYS A 116 2.71 -10.49 -3.43
CA CYS A 116 1.92 -10.24 -4.62
C CYS A 116 1.05 -8.99 -4.49
N MET A 117 0.68 -8.41 -5.63
CA MET A 117 -0.27 -7.32 -5.75
C MET A 117 -1.37 -7.71 -6.73
N TRP A 118 -2.62 -7.50 -6.32
CA TRP A 118 -3.74 -7.53 -7.24
C TRP A 118 -3.83 -6.19 -7.96
N TYR A 119 -3.95 -6.22 -9.28
CA TYR A 119 -4.11 -5.05 -10.13
C TYR A 119 -5.31 -5.22 -11.05
N GLN A 120 -6.16 -4.21 -11.12
CA GLN A 120 -7.28 -4.16 -12.04
C GLN A 120 -7.31 -2.81 -12.74
N GLY A 121 -6.81 -2.77 -13.99
CA GLY A 121 -6.87 -1.57 -14.81
C GLY A 121 -8.30 -1.14 -15.13
N THR A 122 -8.48 0.11 -15.55
CA THR A 122 -9.77 0.56 -16.08
C THR A 122 -10.14 -0.22 -17.33
N ARG A 123 -11.35 -0.74 -17.35
CA ARG A 123 -11.92 -1.33 -18.57
C ARG A 123 -12.03 -0.21 -19.61
N THR A 124 -11.17 -0.21 -20.62
CA THR A 124 -11.51 0.41 -21.90
C THR A 124 -12.75 -0.32 -22.39
N GLN A 125 -13.91 0.33 -22.33
CA GLN A 125 -15.04 -0.08 -23.15
C GLN A 125 -14.52 -0.10 -24.59
N PRO A 126 -14.56 -1.22 -25.33
CA PRO A 126 -14.39 -1.15 -26.77
C PRO A 126 -15.62 -0.40 -27.29
N GLY A 127 -15.46 0.88 -27.56
CA GLY A 127 -16.42 1.68 -28.29
C GLY A 127 -16.20 1.49 -29.79
N ALA A 128 -17.09 0.74 -30.41
CA ALA A 128 -17.61 0.98 -31.76
C ALA A 128 -19.00 0.34 -31.82
#